data_AF-A0A453CV65-F1
#
_entry.id   AF-A0A453CV65-F1
#
_cell.length_a   1.000
_cell.length_b   1.000
_cell.length_c   1.000
_cell.angle_alpha   90.00
_cell.angle_beta   90.00
_cell.angle_gamma   90.00
#
_symmetry.space_group_name_H-M   'P 1'
#
loop_
_entity.id
_entity.type
_entity.pdbx_description
1 polymer ?
#
loop_
_entity_poly.entity_id
_entity_poly.type
_entity_poly.pdbx_seq_one_letter_code
_entity_poly.pdbx_strand_id
1 'polypeptide(L)'
;MLKFDKHLLNIQYRMNPCISLFPNTQFYGRKILDGSNVLSPSYNKDYTCLPFGSYTFINVTDGREDKEGTGNSRRNMVEVAVVLHLIHTIFKC
;
A
#
# COMPACT_ATOMS: atom_id res chain seq x y z
N MET A 1 -17.07 -4.77 27.68
CA MET A 1 -17.16 -4.13 26.35
C MET A 1 -18.29 -3.10 26.42
N LEU A 2 -17.98 -1.81 26.31
CA LEU A 2 -18.98 -0.75 26.37
C LEU A 2 -19.96 -0.92 25.19
N LYS A 3 -21.25 -1.11 25.49
CA LYS A 3 -22.32 -1.32 24.52
C LYS A 3 -22.73 0.00 23.87
N PHE A 4 -21.89 0.49 22.96
CA PHE A 4 -22.26 1.59 22.07
C PHE A 4 -22.31 1.07 20.64
N ASP A 5 -23.44 1.32 19.98
CA ASP A 5 -23.55 1.06 18.55
C ASP A 5 -22.61 2.00 17.78
N LYS A 6 -21.79 1.40 16.92
CA LYS A 6 -20.88 2.13 16.05
C LYS A 6 -21.49 2.19 14.66
N HIS A 7 -21.68 3.39 14.14
CA HIS A 7 -22.06 3.57 12.74
C HIS A 7 -20.82 3.44 11.86
N LEU A 8 -20.80 2.44 10.98
CA LEU A 8 -19.70 2.24 10.03
C LEU A 8 -19.92 3.11 8.79
N LEU A 9 -19.05 4.08 8.59
CA LEU A 9 -18.91 4.76 7.30
C LEU A 9 -18.28 3.76 6.33
N ASN A 10 -19.06 3.31 5.35
CA ASN A 10 -18.73 2.15 4.55
C ASN A 10 -18.34 2.49 3.12
N ILE A 11 -18.01 3.75 2.79
CA ILE A 11 -17.52 4.15 1.46
C ILE A 11 -16.13 4.75 1.60
N GLN A 12 -15.17 4.25 0.82
CA GLN A 12 -13.80 4.77 0.76
C GLN A 12 -13.58 5.54 -0.55
N TYR A 13 -12.91 6.69 -0.45
CA TYR A 13 -12.72 7.63 -1.56
C TYR A 13 -11.23 7.87 -1.89
N ARG A 14 -10.30 7.02 -1.44
CA ARG A 14 -8.85 7.30 -1.50
C ARG A 14 -8.01 6.22 -2.17
N MET A 15 -8.36 4.95 -2.03
CA MET A 15 -7.54 3.84 -2.51
C MET A 15 -8.07 3.33 -3.83
N ASN A 16 -7.18 2.95 -4.75
CA ASN A 16 -7.57 2.11 -5.87
C ASN A 16 -8.15 0.78 -5.32
N PRO A 17 -9.18 0.18 -5.95
CA PRO A 17 -9.79 -1.07 -5.49
C PRO A 17 -8.79 -2.20 -5.21
N CYS A 18 -7.69 -2.29 -5.98
CA CYS A 18 -6.64 -3.29 -5.74
C CYS A 18 -5.92 -3.09 -4.40
N ILE A 19 -5.78 -1.84 -3.93
CA ILE A 19 -5.17 -1.50 -2.64
C ILE A 19 -6.16 -1.71 -1.49
N SER A 20 -7.42 -1.30 -1.66
CA SER A 20 -8.45 -1.38 -0.60
C SER A 20 -8.88 -2.82 -0.28
N LEU A 21 -8.68 -3.76 -1.21
CA LEU A 21 -9.13 -5.14 -1.13
C LEU A 21 -8.65 -5.87 0.14
N PHE A 22 -7.35 -5.79 0.45
CA PHE A 22 -6.79 -6.49 1.62
C PHE A 22 -7.30 -5.90 2.95
N PRO A 23 -7.18 -4.59 3.24
CA PRO A 23 -7.70 -4.02 4.47
C PRO A 23 -9.21 -4.25 4.65
N ASN A 24 -9.99 -4.13 3.57
CA ASN A 24 -11.43 -4.35 3.61
C ASN A 24 -11.78 -5.80 4.01
N THR A 25 -11.07 -6.77 3.43
CA THR A 25 -11.24 -8.19 3.76
C THR A 25 -10.80 -8.49 5.19
N GLN A 26 -9.62 -8.02 5.58
CA GLN A 26 -8.97 -8.39 6.85
C GLN A 26 -9.60 -7.73 8.07
N PHE A 27 -10.03 -6.47 7.96
CA PHE A 27 -10.45 -5.67 9.11
C PHE A 27 -11.92 -5.27 9.10
N TYR A 28 -12.57 -5.28 7.94
CA TYR A 28 -13.94 -4.79 7.78
C TYR A 28 -14.94 -5.84 7.27
N GLY A 29 -14.52 -7.09 7.10
CA GLY A 29 -15.40 -8.17 6.64
C GLY A 29 -16.07 -7.86 5.30
N ARG A 30 -15.33 -7.21 4.38
CA ARG A 30 -15.81 -6.80 3.04
C ARG A 30 -16.96 -5.79 3.04
N LYS A 31 -17.15 -5.04 4.15
CA LYS A 31 -18.24 -4.06 4.28
C LYS A 31 -17.92 -2.70 3.64
N ILE A 32 -16.66 -2.40 3.32
CA ILE A 32 -16.28 -1.14 2.67
C ILE A 32 -16.54 -1.23 1.17
N LEU A 33 -17.14 -0.19 0.61
CA LEU A 33 -17.44 0.03 -0.79
C LEU A 33 -16.48 1.08 -1.36
N ASP A 34 -16.19 0.98 -2.64
CA ASP A 34 -15.37 1.96 -3.35
C ASP A 34 -16.26 3.10 -3.88
N GLY A 35 -15.85 4.35 -3.63
CA GLY A 35 -16.52 5.54 -4.16
C GLY A 35 -16.37 5.67 -5.68
N SER A 36 -17.30 6.36 -6.33
CA SER A 36 -17.28 6.56 -7.79
C SER A 36 -16.01 7.26 -8.30
N ASN A 37 -15.39 8.09 -7.46
CA ASN A 37 -14.14 8.77 -7.80
C ASN A 37 -12.98 7.79 -8.02
N VAL A 38 -12.84 6.76 -7.18
CA VAL A 38 -11.74 5.78 -7.28
C VAL A 38 -11.96 4.73 -8.37
N LEU A 39 -13.20 4.58 -8.83
CA LEU A 39 -13.57 3.72 -9.96
C LEU A 39 -13.39 4.40 -11.31
N SER A 40 -13.20 5.72 -11.32
CA SER A 40 -12.97 6.47 -12.56
C SER A 40 -11.67 6.02 -13.24
N PRO A 41 -11.65 5.78 -14.56
CA PRO A 41 -10.43 5.52 -15.32
C PRO A 41 -9.38 6.64 -15.17
N SER A 42 -9.82 7.87 -14.86
CA SER A 42 -8.93 9.01 -14.65
C SER A 42 -8.22 9.02 -13.29
N TYR A 43 -8.63 8.17 -12.33
CA TYR A 43 -8.16 8.23 -10.95
C TYR A 43 -6.65 7.98 -10.81
N ASN A 44 -6.12 7.06 -11.61
CA ASN A 44 -4.70 6.65 -11.60
C ASN A 44 -3.98 6.94 -12.93
N LYS A 45 -4.50 7.88 -13.74
CA LYS A 45 -3.99 8.13 -15.10
C LYS A 45 -2.49 8.47 -15.15
N ASP A 46 -1.99 9.16 -14.12
CA ASP A 46 -0.60 9.61 -14.02
C ASP A 46 0.38 8.47 -13.64
N TYR A 47 -0.13 7.29 -13.31
CA TYR A 47 0.65 6.13 -12.85
C TYR A 47 0.59 4.95 -13.83
N THR A 48 0.17 5.18 -15.08
CA THR A 48 -0.05 4.14 -16.09
C THR A 48 1.24 3.61 -16.73
N CYS A 49 2.32 4.40 -16.68
CA CYS A 49 3.64 4.05 -17.21
C CYS A 49 4.49 3.19 -16.25
N LEU A 50 4.01 2.95 -15.02
CA LEU A 50 4.79 2.24 -14.01
C LEU A 50 4.92 0.75 -14.39
N PRO A 51 6.08 0.12 -14.20
CA PRO A 51 6.28 -1.29 -14.54
C PRO A 51 5.64 -2.26 -13.53
N PHE A 52 4.87 -1.74 -12.56
CA PHE A 52 4.20 -2.51 -11.52
C PHE A 52 2.77 -2.00 -11.31
N GLY A 53 1.89 -2.89 -10.87
CA GLY A 53 0.47 -2.56 -10.64
C GLY A 53 0.26 -1.65 -9.43
N SER A 54 -0.96 -1.12 -9.29
CA SER A 54 -1.34 -0.22 -8.18
C SER A 54 -1.14 -0.83 -6.79
N TYR A 55 -1.04 -2.15 -6.68
CA TYR A 55 -0.61 -2.86 -5.48
C TYR A 55 0.27 -4.05 -5.89
N THR A 56 1.51 -4.09 -5.42
CA THR A 56 2.49 -5.14 -5.76
C THR A 56 3.33 -5.47 -4.53
N PHE A 57 3.54 -6.76 -4.26
CA PHE A 57 4.48 -7.23 -3.25
C PHE A 57 5.79 -7.64 -3.93
N ILE A 58 6.92 -7.09 -3.47
CA ILE A 58 8.26 -7.45 -3.96
C ILE A 58 8.95 -8.21 -2.84
N ASN A 59 9.13 -9.52 -3.05
CA ASN A 59 9.84 -10.37 -2.10
C ASN A 59 11.35 -10.22 -2.26
N VAL A 60 12.01 -9.54 -1.32
CA VAL A 60 13.46 -9.31 -1.34
C VAL A 60 14.17 -10.45 -0.61
N THR A 61 14.45 -11.55 -1.33
CA THR A 61 14.97 -12.80 -0.74
C THR A 61 16.40 -12.70 -0.20
N ASP A 62 17.23 -11.83 -0.79
CA ASP A 62 18.64 -11.67 -0.40
C ASP A 62 18.83 -10.63 0.71
N GLY A 63 17.73 -10.03 1.19
CA GLY A 63 17.73 -9.05 2.26
C GLY A 63 18.05 -9.67 3.62
N ARG A 64 18.86 -8.98 4.41
CA ARG A 64 19.12 -9.33 5.81
C ARG A 64 18.97 -8.10 6.68
N GLU A 65 18.24 -8.26 7.78
CA GLU A 65 18.14 -7.22 8.80
C GLU A 65 19.43 -7.16 9.63
N ASP A 66 19.95 -5.96 9.82
CA ASP A 66 21.04 -5.68 10.75
C ASP A 66 20.69 -4.54 11.72
N LYS A 67 21.52 -4.36 12.74
CA LYS A 67 21.44 -3.21 13.66
C LYS A 67 22.59 -2.27 13.37
N GLU A 68 22.30 -0.98 13.29
CA GLU A 68 23.33 0.05 13.21
C GLU A 68 23.74 0.50 14.62
N GLY A 69 25.01 0.26 14.97
CA GLY A 69 25.56 0.67 16.26
C GLY A 69 24.87 0.01 17.46
N THR A 70 24.70 0.78 18.53
CA THR A 70 24.11 0.32 19.80
C THR A 70 22.59 0.50 19.87
N GLY A 71 21.95 0.92 18.77
CA GLY A 71 20.50 1.14 18.71
C GLY A 71 19.70 -0.16 18.67
N ASN A 72 18.40 -0.06 18.97
CA ASN A 72 17.46 -1.19 18.86
C ASN A 72 16.72 -1.25 17.51
N SER A 73 16.86 -0.23 16.67
CA SER A 73 16.31 -0.23 15.31
C SER A 73 17.02 -1.23 14.42
N ARG A 74 16.27 -1.82 13.50
CA ARG A 74 16.79 -2.68 12.44
C ARG A 74 16.71 -1.98 11.10
N ARG A 75 17.60 -2.33 10.18
CA ARG A 75 17.57 -1.89 8.79
C ARG A 75 17.90 -3.06 7.86
N ASN A 76 17.49 -2.96 6.61
CA ASN A 76 17.82 -3.90 5.55
C ASN A 76 18.35 -3.12 4.34
N MET A 77 19.67 -3.15 4.12
CA MET A 77 20.30 -2.36 3.06
C MET A 77 19.93 -2.83 1.65
N VAL A 78 19.49 -4.08 1.49
CA VAL A 78 19.00 -4.59 0.20
C VAL A 78 17.62 -4.00 -0.11
N GLU A 79 16.73 -3.95 0.88
CA GLU A 79 15.44 -3.24 0.72
C GLU A 79 15.63 -1.76 0.42
N VAL A 80 16.61 -1.10 1.05
CA VAL A 80 16.95 0.31 0.73
C VAL A 80 17.33 0.47 -0.74
N ALA A 81 18.18 -0.41 -1.27
CA ALA A 81 18.57 -0.37 -2.69
C ALA A 81 17.37 -0.56 -3.62
N VAL A 82 16.45 -1.48 -3.29
CA VAL A 82 15.20 -1.69 -4.03
C VAL A 82 14.31 -0.44 -3.97
N VAL A 83 14.12 0.16 -2.79
CA VAL A 83 13.33 1.39 -2.61
C VAL A 83 13.88 2.53 -3.45
N LEU A 84 15.21 2.75 -3.44
CA LEU A 84 15.85 3.76 -4.28
C LEU A 84 15.63 3.52 -5.77
N HIS A 85 15.68 2.26 -6.22
CA HIS A 85 15.40 1.90 -7.61
C HIS A 85 13.94 2.17 -8.00
N LEU A 86 12.98 1.84 -7.13
CA LEU A 86 11.56 2.11 -7.35
C LEU A 86 11.30 3.62 -7.44
N ILE A 87 11.87 4.40 -6.54
CA ILE A 87 11.76 5.86 -6.55
C ILE A 87 12.30 6.43 -7.87
N HIS A 88 13.50 6.02 -8.30
CA HIS A 88 14.05 6.45 -9.59
C HIS A 88 13.17 6.03 -10.78
N THR A 89 12.49 4.89 -10.70
CA THR A 89 11.58 4.42 -11.75
C THR A 89 10.33 5.29 -11.81
N ILE A 90 9.74 5.62 -10.66
CA ILE A 90 8.56 6.49 -10.56
C ILE A 90 8.86 7.88 -11.14
N PHE A 91 10.02 8.46 -10.83
CA PHE A 91 10.40 9.78 -11.33
C PHE A 91 10.76 9.82 -12.82
N LYS A 92 10.91 8.68 -13.49
CA LYS A 92 11.21 8.58 -14.94
C LYS A 92 9.96 8.37 -15.81
N CYS A 93 8.79 8.24 -15.20
CA CYS A 93 7.59 7.66 -15.79
C CYS A 93 6.77 8.63 -16.68
#